data_AF-A0A9N8ELT0-F1
#
_entry.id   AF-A0A9N8ELT0-F1
#
_cell.length_a   1.000
_cell.length_b   1.000
_cell.length_c   1.000
_cell.angle_alpha   90.00
_cell.angle_beta   90.00
_cell.angle_gamma   90.00
#
_symmetry.space_group_name_H-M   'P 1'
#
loop_
_entity.id
_entity.type
_entity.pdbx_description
1 polymer ?
#
loop_
_entity_poly.entity_id
_entity_poly.type
_entity_poly.pdbx_seq_one_letter_code
_entity_poly.pdbx_strand_id
1 'polypeptide(L)'
;MTPSPMLSILPCLLLLLVAVFLPSASCFVVPDHATNRLTPVIPHPSSIPTGGTTATARVPVSCSTAFDAWEWTANIGAPAALVAGAVLVTLTETREDTAPRRSDLKSTRFLKLAMRFLLLTSFALETVSIFVSTMTGSVLLGHGEQKIASKMIGYSAPLQLMFHHHEFEYLTTQICFLQGLIHWLAAVAVDLVLPKGGETKSATRMNKCLAGWLTSMILWMMAFYNHHLSFYDDYFGMLRRFFVLFVQRYVLERPIRPMSLLYVPSFFYSLRLTWKAFRSPPELDDE
;
A
#
# COMPACT_ATOMS: atom_id res chain seq x y z
N MET A 1 -44.42 7.66 1.53
CA MET A 1 -43.17 6.95 1.20
C MET A 1 -42.02 7.90 1.46
N THR A 2 -41.35 7.77 2.61
CA THR A 2 -40.15 8.56 2.91
C THR A 2 -38.97 7.94 2.15
N PRO A 3 -38.13 8.75 1.46
CA PRO A 3 -36.96 8.21 0.77
C PRO A 3 -36.07 7.47 1.77
N SER A 4 -35.68 6.24 1.42
CA SER A 4 -34.84 5.40 2.28
C SER A 4 -33.52 6.11 2.58
N PRO A 5 -33.16 6.32 3.87
CA PRO A 5 -31.91 6.99 4.25
C PRO A 5 -30.65 6.18 3.92
N MET A 6 -30.76 5.06 3.20
CA MET A 6 -29.62 4.36 2.62
C MET A 6 -29.04 5.05 1.38
N LEU A 7 -29.79 5.94 0.70
CA LEU A 7 -29.31 6.56 -0.54
C LEU A 7 -28.19 7.60 -0.34
N SER A 8 -28.01 8.18 0.85
CA SER A 8 -27.06 9.30 1.04
C SER A 8 -25.63 8.88 1.39
N ILE A 9 -25.41 7.63 1.83
CA ILE A 9 -24.08 7.15 2.27
C ILE A 9 -23.42 6.27 1.20
N LEU A 10 -24.24 5.66 0.34
CA LEU A 10 -23.78 4.87 -0.80
C LEU A 10 -22.78 5.63 -1.69
N PRO A 11 -22.93 6.94 -1.99
CA PRO A 11 -21.96 7.68 -2.80
C PRO A 11 -20.60 7.82 -2.11
N CYS A 12 -20.56 8.10 -0.80
CA CYS A 12 -19.30 8.25 -0.05
C CYS A 12 -18.57 6.92 0.10
N LEU A 13 -19.30 5.83 0.36
CA LEU A 13 -18.71 4.50 0.48
C LEU A 13 -18.29 3.95 -0.89
N LEU A 14 -19.04 4.26 -1.96
CA LEU A 14 -18.67 3.95 -3.33
C LEU A 14 -17.47 4.80 -3.78
N LEU A 15 -17.35 6.07 -3.36
CA LEU A 15 -16.15 6.90 -3.57
C LEU A 15 -14.94 6.35 -2.83
N LEU A 16 -15.11 5.86 -1.60
CA LEU A 16 -14.05 5.18 -0.86
C LEU A 16 -13.66 3.88 -1.56
N LEU A 17 -14.63 3.05 -1.97
CA LEU A 17 -14.36 1.82 -2.72
C LEU A 17 -13.75 2.11 -4.11
N VAL A 18 -14.14 3.18 -4.79
CA VAL A 18 -13.52 3.59 -6.06
C VAL A 18 -12.11 4.13 -5.82
N ALA A 19 -11.88 4.93 -4.78
CA ALA A 19 -10.55 5.42 -4.42
C ALA A 19 -9.62 4.29 -3.94
N VAL A 20 -10.17 3.26 -3.31
CA VAL A 20 -9.44 2.10 -2.78
C VAL A 20 -9.24 1.01 -3.85
N PHE A 21 -10.17 0.82 -4.80
CA PHE A 21 -10.17 -0.28 -5.78
C PHE A 21 -9.97 0.13 -7.25
N LEU A 22 -10.23 1.37 -7.64
CA LEU A 22 -10.03 1.86 -9.01
C LEU A 22 -8.95 2.95 -9.02
N PRO A 23 -7.73 2.62 -9.47
CA PRO A 23 -6.74 3.64 -9.79
C PRO A 23 -7.13 4.54 -10.98
N SER A 24 -8.26 4.30 -11.67
CA SER A 24 -8.54 4.94 -12.96
C SER A 24 -10.00 5.35 -13.11
N ALA A 25 -10.28 6.64 -12.93
CA ALA A 25 -11.17 7.42 -13.82
C ALA A 25 -11.26 8.88 -13.34
N SER A 26 -10.14 9.62 -13.30
CA SER A 26 -10.15 11.09 -13.36
C SER A 26 -8.78 11.59 -13.75
N CYS A 27 -8.57 11.79 -15.05
CA CYS A 27 -7.63 12.78 -15.54
C CYS A 27 -8.13 14.15 -15.08
N PHE A 28 -7.81 14.55 -13.84
CA PHE A 28 -7.79 15.97 -13.52
C PHE A 28 -6.42 16.48 -13.94
N VAL A 29 -6.38 17.13 -15.09
CA VAL A 29 -5.22 17.91 -15.54
C VAL A 29 -5.07 19.05 -14.53
N VAL A 30 -4.22 18.85 -13.53
CA VAL A 30 -3.66 19.97 -12.76
C VAL A 30 -2.62 20.61 -13.70
N PRO A 31 -2.74 21.90 -14.03
CA PRO A 31 -1.80 22.55 -14.91
C PRO A 31 -0.40 22.53 -14.30
N ASP A 32 0.60 22.26 -15.15
CA ASP A 32 2.02 22.26 -14.84
C ASP A 32 2.42 23.47 -14.00
N HIS A 33 2.54 23.29 -12.69
CA HIS A 33 3.44 24.12 -11.92
C HIS A 33 4.85 23.63 -12.22
N ALA A 34 5.56 24.42 -13.03
CA ALA A 34 6.95 24.27 -13.38
C ALA A 34 7.79 23.86 -12.15
N THR A 35 8.01 22.56 -12.01
CA THR A 35 9.00 22.01 -11.10
C THR A 35 10.35 22.33 -11.70
N ASN A 36 11.08 23.22 -11.03
CA ASN A 36 12.53 23.34 -11.15
C ASN A 36 13.13 21.95 -10.91
N ARG A 37 13.27 21.16 -11.97
CA ARG A 37 14.09 19.96 -11.98
C ARG A 37 15.50 20.42 -11.71
N LEU A 38 15.94 20.27 -10.45
CA LEU A 38 17.35 20.11 -10.13
C LEU A 38 17.78 18.81 -10.82
N THR A 39 18.14 18.91 -12.10
CA THR A 39 18.98 17.90 -12.74
C THR A 39 20.22 17.78 -11.86
N PRO A 40 20.53 16.60 -11.29
CA PRO A 40 21.83 16.41 -10.68
C PRO A 40 22.84 16.67 -11.79
N VAL A 41 23.64 17.72 -11.63
CA VAL A 41 24.81 17.96 -12.47
C VAL A 41 25.72 16.76 -12.23
N ILE A 42 25.64 15.76 -13.10
CA ILE A 42 26.62 14.69 -13.16
C ILE A 42 27.89 15.37 -13.65
N PRO A 43 28.96 15.47 -12.83
CA PRO A 43 30.20 16.07 -13.30
C PRO A 43 30.76 15.21 -14.44
N HIS A 44 30.88 15.79 -15.63
CA HIS A 44 31.54 15.18 -16.75
C HIS A 44 33.03 14.96 -16.40
N PRO A 45 33.59 13.75 -16.59
CA PRO A 45 35.00 13.50 -16.37
C PRO A 45 35.80 14.01 -17.58
N SER A 46 36.07 15.31 -17.62
CA SER A 46 36.89 15.91 -18.69
C SER A 46 37.81 16.98 -18.13
N SER A 47 38.88 16.54 -17.48
CA SER A 47 40.26 17.05 -17.56
C SER A 47 41.01 16.60 -16.33
N ILE A 48 42.04 15.78 -16.50
CA ILE A 48 43.00 15.42 -15.45
C ILE A 48 43.96 16.61 -15.28
N PRO A 49 43.99 17.31 -14.13
CA PRO A 49 45.08 18.19 -13.79
C PRO A 49 46.14 17.36 -13.08
N THR A 50 47.23 17.06 -13.77
CA THR A 50 48.47 16.58 -13.15
C THR A 50 49.09 17.72 -12.35
N GLY A 51 48.95 17.67 -11.02
CA GLY A 51 49.73 18.51 -10.11
C GLY A 51 48.88 19.24 -9.08
N GLY A 52 48.80 18.68 -7.87
CA GLY A 52 48.17 19.33 -6.73
C GLY A 52 47.60 18.30 -5.77
N THR A 53 48.31 18.08 -4.66
CA THR A 53 47.92 17.27 -3.51
C THR A 53 46.76 17.93 -2.76
N THR A 54 45.61 18.11 -3.41
CA THR A 54 44.35 18.39 -2.71
C THR A 54 43.76 17.06 -2.31
N ALA A 55 43.77 16.80 -1.00
CA ALA A 55 43.00 15.74 -0.39
C ALA A 55 41.56 15.81 -0.92
N THR A 56 41.23 14.95 -1.89
CA THR A 56 39.85 14.62 -2.21
C THR A 56 39.25 14.20 -0.89
N ALA A 57 38.39 15.05 -0.32
CA ALA A 57 37.53 14.67 0.77
C ALA A 57 36.76 13.45 0.28
N ARG A 58 37.28 12.26 0.60
CA ARG A 58 36.52 11.02 0.56
C ARG A 58 35.39 11.34 1.53
N VAL A 59 34.22 11.73 1.01
CA VAL A 59 32.99 11.71 1.79
C VAL A 59 32.97 10.27 2.30
N PRO A 60 33.19 10.05 3.61
CA PRO A 60 33.20 8.70 4.12
C PRO A 60 31.82 8.16 3.77
N VAL A 61 31.79 7.17 2.89
CA VAL A 61 30.57 6.47 2.54
C VAL A 61 30.19 5.74 3.80
N SER A 62 29.36 6.40 4.59
CA SER A 62 29.22 6.04 5.98
C SER A 62 28.39 4.78 6.05
N CYS A 63 28.91 3.73 6.67
CA CYS A 63 28.12 2.59 7.12
C CYS A 63 26.86 3.04 7.87
N SER A 64 26.86 4.26 8.43
CA SER A 64 25.66 4.88 9.01
C SER A 64 24.50 4.99 8.02
N THR A 65 24.69 5.39 6.76
CA THR A 65 23.53 5.59 5.85
C THR A 65 22.83 4.28 5.51
N ALA A 66 23.57 3.18 5.37
CA ALA A 66 22.98 1.85 5.17
C ALA A 66 22.31 1.33 6.45
N PHE A 67 22.90 1.62 7.62
CA PHE A 67 22.31 1.30 8.92
C PHE A 67 21.02 2.11 9.18
N ASP A 68 21.01 3.41 8.88
CA ASP A 68 19.84 4.28 9.01
C ASP A 68 18.72 3.84 8.04
N ALA A 69 19.08 3.39 6.84
CA ALA A 69 18.13 2.79 5.89
C ALA A 69 17.55 1.47 6.42
N TRP A 70 18.40 0.64 7.04
CA TRP A 70 17.96 -0.57 7.73
C TRP A 70 17.01 -0.24 8.89
N GLU A 71 17.37 0.72 9.73
CA GLU A 71 16.55 1.15 10.88
C GLU A 71 15.18 1.65 10.41
N TRP A 72 15.15 2.43 9.32
CA TRP A 72 13.92 2.84 8.68
C TRP A 72 13.06 1.65 8.24
N THR A 73 13.65 0.64 7.59
CA THR A 73 12.89 -0.57 7.20
C THR A 73 12.37 -1.35 8.41
N ALA A 74 13.17 -1.47 9.47
CA ALA A 74 12.79 -2.16 10.69
C ALA A 74 11.64 -1.45 11.41
N ASN A 75 11.64 -0.11 11.40
CA ASN A 75 10.61 0.71 12.03
C ASN A 75 9.23 0.62 11.36
N ILE A 76 9.13 0.13 10.11
CA ILE A 76 7.85 -0.15 9.46
C ILE A 76 7.29 -1.53 9.88
N GLY A 77 8.16 -2.48 10.20
CA GLY A 77 7.76 -3.85 10.51
C GLY A 77 6.87 -3.97 11.75
N ALA A 78 7.19 -3.23 12.82
CA ALA A 78 6.42 -3.28 14.06
C ALA A 78 4.99 -2.71 13.91
N PRO A 79 4.77 -1.51 13.35
CA PRO A 79 3.43 -1.03 13.01
C PRO A 79 2.65 -1.96 12.08
N ALA A 80 3.29 -2.51 11.04
CA ALA A 80 2.66 -3.45 10.12
C ALA A 80 2.16 -4.72 10.84
N ALA A 81 2.97 -5.26 11.77
CA ALA A 81 2.58 -6.41 12.57
C ALA A 81 1.40 -6.11 13.50
N LEU A 82 1.33 -4.91 14.07
CA LEU A 82 0.18 -4.47 14.88
C LEU A 82 -1.10 -4.40 14.04
N VAL A 83 -1.03 -3.84 12.83
CA VAL A 83 -2.19 -3.79 11.91
C VAL A 83 -2.60 -5.21 11.53
N ALA A 84 -1.66 -6.08 11.16
CA ALA A 84 -1.96 -7.48 10.84
C ALA A 84 -2.65 -8.22 12.01
N GLY A 85 -2.18 -7.99 13.25
CA GLY A 85 -2.81 -8.52 14.46
C GLY A 85 -4.23 -8.00 14.66
N ALA A 86 -4.44 -6.69 14.52
CA ALA A 86 -5.75 -6.07 14.63
C ALA A 86 -6.74 -6.58 13.57
N VAL A 87 -6.26 -6.84 12.36
CA VAL A 87 -7.05 -7.44 11.27
C VAL A 87 -7.50 -8.86 11.62
N LEU A 88 -6.62 -9.69 12.18
CA LEU A 88 -6.98 -11.04 12.62
C LEU A 88 -8.05 -11.02 13.71
N VAL A 89 -7.90 -10.15 14.71
CA VAL A 89 -8.92 -9.95 15.76
C VAL A 89 -10.25 -9.53 15.14
N THR A 90 -10.23 -8.51 14.26
CA THR A 90 -11.44 -8.03 13.57
C THR A 90 -12.11 -9.14 12.76
N LEU A 91 -11.33 -9.95 12.03
CA LEU A 91 -11.83 -11.10 11.27
C LEU A 91 -12.49 -12.14 12.17
N THR A 92 -11.92 -12.40 13.35
CA THR A 92 -12.49 -13.37 14.30
C THR A 92 -13.78 -12.86 14.95
N GLU A 93 -13.82 -11.61 15.39
CA GLU A 93 -14.97 -11.02 16.08
C GLU A 93 -16.15 -10.78 15.16
N THR A 94 -15.90 -10.41 13.90
CA THR A 94 -16.96 -10.05 12.94
C THR A 94 -17.36 -11.21 12.02
N ARG A 95 -16.83 -12.42 12.24
CA ARG A 95 -17.00 -13.56 11.32
C ARG A 95 -18.47 -13.91 11.06
N GLU A 96 -19.27 -14.00 12.11
CA GLU A 96 -20.67 -14.42 12.04
C GLU A 96 -21.57 -13.34 11.44
N ASP A 97 -21.29 -12.08 11.78
CA ASP A 97 -22.05 -10.92 11.30
C ASP A 97 -21.78 -10.62 9.82
N THR A 98 -20.54 -10.83 9.38
CA THR A 98 -20.11 -10.61 8.00
C THR A 98 -20.39 -11.78 7.06
N ALA A 99 -21.00 -12.86 7.55
CA ALA A 99 -21.44 -13.96 6.69
C ALA A 99 -22.64 -13.49 5.82
N PRO A 100 -22.53 -13.55 4.48
CA PRO A 100 -23.66 -13.35 3.58
C PRO A 100 -24.81 -14.30 3.92
N ARG A 101 -26.03 -13.78 4.06
CA ARG A 101 -27.26 -14.57 4.26
C ARG A 101 -28.19 -14.40 3.08
N ARG A 102 -29.04 -15.40 2.81
CA ARG A 102 -30.07 -15.33 1.75
C ARG A 102 -31.06 -14.18 1.98
N SER A 103 -31.37 -13.90 3.24
CA SER A 103 -32.25 -12.80 3.65
C SER A 103 -31.62 -11.41 3.53
N ASP A 104 -30.30 -11.31 3.30
CA ASP A 104 -29.64 -10.02 3.17
C ASP A 104 -30.03 -9.34 1.84
N LEU A 105 -30.31 -8.04 1.93
CA LEU A 105 -30.38 -7.17 0.76
C LEU A 105 -29.10 -7.25 -0.06
N LYS A 106 -29.20 -7.08 -1.38
CA LYS A 106 -28.05 -7.12 -2.31
C LYS A 106 -26.92 -6.17 -1.87
N SER A 107 -27.25 -4.97 -1.41
CA SER A 107 -26.28 -3.99 -0.90
C SER A 107 -25.59 -4.46 0.38
N THR A 108 -26.33 -4.93 1.37
CA THR A 108 -25.77 -5.50 2.62
C THR A 108 -24.82 -6.65 2.33
N ARG A 109 -25.20 -7.53 1.41
CA ARG A 109 -24.36 -8.65 0.98
C ARG A 109 -23.05 -8.20 0.36
N PHE A 110 -23.13 -7.24 -0.55
CA PHE A 110 -21.94 -6.65 -1.16
C PHE A 110 -21.03 -6.03 -0.11
N LEU A 111 -21.57 -5.30 0.88
CA LEU A 111 -20.80 -4.71 1.97
C LEU A 111 -20.10 -5.77 2.83
N LYS A 112 -20.81 -6.85 3.19
CA LYS A 112 -20.23 -8.00 3.92
C LYS A 112 -19.06 -8.63 3.16
N LEU A 113 -19.23 -8.87 1.85
CA LEU A 113 -18.17 -9.40 0.99
C LEU A 113 -17.00 -8.42 0.85
N ALA A 114 -17.29 -7.13 0.65
CA ALA A 114 -16.28 -6.09 0.56
C ALA A 114 -15.47 -5.96 1.85
N MET A 115 -16.11 -6.01 3.02
CA MET A 115 -15.45 -6.00 4.32
C MET A 115 -14.49 -7.18 4.47
N ARG A 116 -14.94 -8.40 4.17
CA ARG A 116 -14.07 -9.59 4.22
C ARG A 116 -12.90 -9.48 3.25
N PHE A 117 -13.13 -8.99 2.05
CA PHE A 117 -12.07 -8.75 1.07
C PHE A 117 -11.06 -7.71 1.56
N LEU A 118 -11.53 -6.58 2.10
CA LEU A 118 -10.70 -5.53 2.67
C LEU A 118 -9.83 -6.06 3.82
N LEU A 119 -10.40 -6.84 4.74
CA LEU A 119 -9.63 -7.45 5.83
C LEU A 119 -8.59 -8.44 5.31
N LEU A 120 -8.95 -9.35 4.39
CA LEU A 120 -8.00 -10.33 3.84
C LEU A 120 -6.87 -9.66 3.06
N THR A 121 -7.18 -8.65 2.26
CA THR A 121 -6.16 -7.89 1.52
C THR A 121 -5.31 -7.03 2.45
N SER A 122 -5.89 -6.44 3.50
CA SER A 122 -5.13 -5.75 4.54
C SER A 122 -4.09 -6.67 5.18
N PHE A 123 -4.51 -7.85 5.65
CA PHE A 123 -3.61 -8.84 6.23
C PHE A 123 -2.48 -9.26 5.25
N ALA A 124 -2.85 -9.54 3.99
CA ALA A 124 -1.88 -9.92 2.97
C ALA A 124 -0.85 -8.81 2.68
N LEU A 125 -1.31 -7.56 2.57
CA LEU A 125 -0.45 -6.40 2.33
C LEU A 125 0.50 -6.18 3.52
N GLU A 126 0.01 -6.20 4.76
CA GLU A 126 0.87 -6.04 5.93
C GLU A 126 1.91 -7.17 6.03
N THR A 127 1.51 -8.41 5.72
CA THR A 127 2.45 -9.54 5.68
C THR A 127 3.55 -9.33 4.63
N VAL A 128 3.19 -8.83 3.44
CA VAL A 128 4.16 -8.49 2.39
C VAL A 128 5.07 -7.34 2.84
N SER A 129 4.53 -6.32 3.50
CA SER A 129 5.31 -5.20 4.05
C SER A 129 6.36 -5.68 5.03
N ILE A 130 5.99 -6.52 6.01
CA ILE A 130 6.90 -7.12 6.99
C ILE A 130 7.96 -7.98 6.29
N PHE A 131 7.55 -8.81 5.32
CA PHE A 131 8.47 -9.68 4.61
C PHE A 131 9.51 -8.89 3.81
N VAL A 132 9.07 -7.90 3.02
CA VAL A 132 9.96 -7.10 2.17
C VAL A 132 10.86 -6.21 3.02
N SER A 133 10.34 -5.59 4.08
CA SER A 133 11.18 -4.78 4.98
C SER A 133 12.25 -5.62 5.66
N THR A 134 11.91 -6.82 6.14
CA THR A 134 12.86 -7.76 6.79
C THR A 134 13.92 -8.27 5.81
N MET A 135 13.50 -8.67 4.60
CA MET A 135 14.42 -9.14 3.56
C MET A 135 15.35 -8.02 3.11
N THR A 136 14.82 -6.82 2.89
CA THR A 136 15.63 -5.66 2.48
C THR A 136 16.60 -5.25 3.58
N GLY A 137 16.14 -5.24 4.84
CA GLY A 137 17.01 -5.01 5.98
C GLY A 137 18.15 -6.04 6.07
N SER A 138 17.84 -7.32 5.86
CA SER A 138 18.86 -8.38 5.84
C SER A 138 19.85 -8.22 4.68
N VAL A 139 19.39 -7.76 3.51
CA VAL A 139 20.22 -7.46 2.34
C VAL A 139 21.17 -6.28 2.61
N LEU A 140 20.68 -5.22 3.28
CA LEU A 140 21.47 -4.06 3.67
C LEU A 140 22.56 -4.43 4.67
N LEU A 141 22.26 -5.31 5.63
CA LEU A 141 23.25 -5.83 6.59
C LEU A 141 24.22 -6.85 5.95
N GLY A 142 23.73 -7.71 5.06
CA GLY A 142 24.47 -8.85 4.52
C GLY A 142 25.47 -8.54 3.40
N HIS A 143 25.32 -7.42 2.68
CA HIS A 143 26.22 -7.09 1.56
C HIS A 143 27.64 -6.68 1.96
N GLY A 144 27.94 -6.58 3.25
CA GLY A 144 29.25 -6.21 3.78
C GLY A 144 29.63 -4.76 3.45
N GLU A 145 30.32 -4.10 4.37
CA GLU A 145 30.69 -2.69 4.28
C GLU A 145 31.42 -2.32 2.97
N GLN A 146 32.08 -3.28 2.29
CA GLN A 146 33.01 -2.98 1.18
C GLN A 146 32.39 -2.95 -0.23
N LYS A 147 31.34 -3.73 -0.54
CA LYS A 147 30.77 -3.77 -1.91
C LYS A 147 29.72 -2.71 -2.17
N ILE A 148 28.99 -2.30 -1.13
CA ILE A 148 28.00 -1.23 -1.23
C ILE A 148 28.70 0.13 -1.19
N ALA A 149 29.77 0.29 -0.40
CA ALA A 149 30.49 1.55 -0.26
C ALA A 149 31.04 2.11 -1.59
N SER A 150 31.42 1.25 -2.55
CA SER A 150 31.87 1.70 -3.88
C SER A 150 30.73 2.16 -4.80
N LYS A 151 29.49 1.72 -4.56
CA LYS A 151 28.29 2.14 -5.29
C LYS A 151 27.51 3.26 -4.60
N MET A 152 27.79 3.53 -3.31
CA MET A 152 27.09 4.51 -2.46
C MET A 152 27.74 5.90 -2.43
N ILE A 153 28.72 6.17 -3.29
CA ILE A 153 29.38 7.48 -3.36
C ILE A 153 28.36 8.54 -3.80
N GLY A 154 27.97 9.42 -2.88
CA GLY A 154 27.17 10.63 -3.17
C GLY A 154 25.77 10.71 -2.57
N TYR A 155 25.30 9.69 -1.83
CA TYR A 155 23.99 9.76 -1.17
C TYR A 155 24.12 10.17 0.30
N SER A 156 23.48 11.27 0.68
CA SER A 156 23.49 11.79 2.05
C SER A 156 22.30 11.36 2.89
N ALA A 157 21.24 10.82 2.27
CA ALA A 157 20.00 10.43 2.94
C ALA A 157 19.68 8.92 2.77
N PRO A 158 19.27 8.21 3.84
CA PRO A 158 18.98 6.77 3.79
C PRO A 158 17.81 6.42 2.85
N LEU A 159 16.81 7.29 2.78
CA LEU A 159 15.68 7.11 1.85
C LEU A 159 16.10 7.27 0.39
N GLN A 160 17.08 8.13 0.11
CA GLN A 160 17.59 8.31 -1.24
C GLN A 160 18.38 7.07 -1.69
N LEU A 161 19.13 6.44 -0.78
CA LEU A 161 19.77 5.15 -1.03
C LEU A 161 18.76 4.08 -1.42
N MET A 162 17.68 3.95 -0.63
CA MET A 162 16.59 3.01 -0.88
C MET A 162 15.91 3.28 -2.22
N PHE A 163 15.61 4.55 -2.53
CA PHE A 163 14.99 4.93 -3.80
C PHE A 163 15.86 4.57 -5.01
N HIS A 164 17.18 4.77 -4.98
CA HIS A 164 18.02 4.52 -6.16
C HIS A 164 18.43 3.05 -6.35
N HIS A 165 18.67 2.31 -5.27
CA HIS A 165 19.20 0.93 -5.36
C HIS A 165 18.14 -0.14 -5.08
N HIS A 166 17.11 0.19 -4.32
CA HIS A 166 16.08 -0.73 -3.84
C HIS A 166 14.69 -0.12 -4.04
N GLU A 167 14.49 0.58 -5.17
CA GLU A 167 13.27 1.35 -5.46
C GLU A 167 12.01 0.50 -5.31
N PHE A 168 12.05 -0.71 -5.85
CA PHE A 168 10.92 -1.63 -5.81
C PHE A 168 10.60 -2.06 -4.38
N GLU A 169 11.60 -2.39 -3.57
CA GLU A 169 11.46 -2.79 -2.18
C GLU A 169 10.94 -1.62 -1.31
N TYR A 170 11.45 -0.40 -1.55
CA TYR A 170 10.96 0.83 -0.94
C TYR A 170 9.46 1.04 -1.24
N LEU A 171 9.10 0.99 -2.52
CA LEU A 171 7.73 1.14 -2.99
C LEU A 171 6.81 0.07 -2.41
N THR A 172 7.23 -1.19 -2.45
CA THR A 172 6.44 -2.32 -1.95
C THR A 172 6.14 -2.14 -0.48
N THR A 173 7.15 -1.82 0.33
CA THR A 173 7.00 -1.63 1.78
C THR A 173 6.02 -0.49 2.09
N GLN A 174 6.20 0.65 1.43
CA GLN A 174 5.36 1.84 1.63
C GLN A 174 3.91 1.63 1.17
N ILE A 175 3.71 1.13 -0.05
CA ILE A 175 2.38 0.89 -0.63
C ILE A 175 1.65 -0.15 0.20
N CYS A 176 2.29 -1.28 0.52
CA CYS A 176 1.65 -2.36 1.25
C CYS A 176 1.25 -1.94 2.67
N PHE A 177 2.11 -1.24 3.40
CA PHE A 177 1.75 -0.73 4.73
C PHE A 177 0.59 0.27 4.66
N LEU A 178 0.69 1.31 3.83
CA LEU A 178 -0.35 2.34 3.78
C LEU A 178 -1.69 1.77 3.28
N GLN A 179 -1.66 0.97 2.22
CA GLN A 179 -2.87 0.35 1.67
C GLN A 179 -3.47 -0.68 2.63
N GLY A 180 -2.62 -1.44 3.33
CA GLY A 180 -3.03 -2.39 4.36
C GLY A 180 -3.78 -1.71 5.50
N LEU A 181 -3.19 -0.64 6.04
CA LEU A 181 -3.80 0.22 7.06
C LEU A 181 -5.14 0.80 6.61
N ILE A 182 -5.20 1.37 5.41
CA ILE A 182 -6.43 1.95 4.86
C ILE A 182 -7.51 0.88 4.67
N HIS A 183 -7.14 -0.30 4.17
CA HIS A 183 -8.09 -1.40 4.00
C HIS A 183 -8.69 -1.85 5.32
N TRP A 184 -7.88 -1.95 6.39
CA TRP A 184 -8.37 -2.29 7.71
C TRP A 184 -9.33 -1.22 8.26
N LEU A 185 -8.94 0.06 8.21
CA LEU A 185 -9.80 1.16 8.67
C LEU A 185 -11.11 1.25 7.85
N ALA A 186 -11.03 1.03 6.54
CA ALA A 186 -12.21 0.97 5.67
C ALA A 186 -13.11 -0.22 6.04
N ALA A 187 -12.54 -1.39 6.37
CA ALA A 187 -13.33 -2.53 6.84
C ALA A 187 -14.05 -2.24 8.16
N VAL A 188 -13.39 -1.58 9.11
CA VAL A 188 -14.01 -1.13 10.37
C VAL A 188 -15.14 -0.13 10.09
N ALA A 189 -14.94 0.81 9.15
CA ALA A 189 -16.00 1.74 8.75
C ALA A 189 -17.21 1.00 8.14
N VAL A 190 -16.96 -0.04 7.33
CA VAL A 190 -18.02 -0.88 6.77
C VAL A 190 -18.77 -1.65 7.87
N ASP A 191 -18.06 -2.21 8.85
CA ASP A 191 -18.69 -2.92 9.99
C ASP A 191 -19.66 -2.03 10.76
N LEU A 192 -19.27 -0.77 11.00
CA LEU A 192 -20.13 0.21 11.67
C LEU A 192 -21.38 0.56 10.87
N VAL A 193 -21.32 0.48 9.54
CA VAL A 193 -22.46 0.78 8.66
C VAL A 193 -23.36 -0.44 8.43
N LEU A 194 -22.85 -1.66 8.63
CA LEU A 194 -23.63 -2.88 8.49
C LEU A 194 -24.77 -2.93 9.53
N PRO A 195 -26.01 -3.23 9.10
CA PRO A 195 -27.13 -3.31 10.03
C PRO A 195 -26.98 -4.54 10.93
N LYS A 196 -26.90 -4.31 12.26
CA LYS A 196 -26.84 -5.38 13.26
C LYS A 196 -28.21 -5.62 13.90
N GLY A 197 -28.52 -6.87 14.20
CA GLY A 197 -29.79 -7.26 14.82
C GLY A 197 -29.90 -6.68 16.24
N GLY A 198 -31.05 -6.09 16.57
CA GLY A 198 -31.28 -5.54 17.92
C GLY A 198 -30.72 -4.14 18.16
N GLU A 199 -30.11 -3.48 17.16
CA GLU A 199 -29.66 -2.10 17.30
C GLU A 199 -30.81 -1.11 17.45
N THR A 200 -30.67 -0.16 18.38
CA THR A 200 -31.59 0.97 18.50
C THR A 200 -31.32 1.99 17.38
N LYS A 201 -32.34 2.78 17.01
CA LYS A 201 -32.17 3.87 16.01
C LYS A 201 -31.09 4.88 16.40
N SER A 202 -30.87 5.08 17.71
CA SER A 202 -29.82 5.98 18.21
C SER A 202 -28.43 5.38 17.96
N ALA A 203 -28.22 4.11 18.29
CA ALA A 203 -26.97 3.40 18.04
C ALA A 203 -26.59 3.41 16.55
N THR A 204 -27.55 3.11 15.66
CA THR A 204 -27.29 3.15 14.21
C THR A 204 -26.89 4.55 13.71
N ARG A 205 -27.44 5.63 14.29
CA ARG A 205 -27.01 7.00 13.93
C ARG A 205 -25.60 7.28 14.44
N MET A 206 -25.27 6.82 15.64
CA MET A 206 -23.92 6.95 16.21
C MET A 206 -22.90 6.19 15.37
N ASN A 207 -23.16 4.92 15.03
CA ASN A 207 -22.25 4.11 14.22
C ASN A 207 -21.99 4.75 12.85
N LYS A 208 -23.03 5.30 12.21
CA LYS A 208 -22.87 6.06 10.96
C LYS A 208 -22.01 7.32 11.13
N CYS A 209 -22.18 8.04 12.23
CA CYS A 209 -21.34 9.18 12.57
C CYS A 209 -19.88 8.74 12.69
N LEU A 210 -19.60 7.69 13.48
CA LEU A 210 -18.27 7.13 13.68
C LEU A 210 -17.63 6.67 12.35
N ALA A 211 -18.38 5.99 11.49
CA ALA A 211 -17.92 5.60 10.17
C ALA A 211 -17.55 6.81 9.30
N GLY A 212 -18.31 7.91 9.40
CA GLY A 212 -18.01 9.18 8.72
C GLY A 212 -16.72 9.85 9.23
N TRP A 213 -16.50 9.85 10.55
CA TRP A 213 -15.24 10.32 11.14
C TRP A 213 -14.05 9.48 10.69
N LEU A 214 -14.21 8.15 10.68
CA LEU A 214 -13.16 7.23 10.25
C LEU A 214 -12.82 7.41 8.77
N THR A 215 -13.82 7.58 7.92
CA THR A 215 -13.64 7.91 6.49
C THR A 215 -12.89 9.23 6.31
N SER A 216 -13.25 10.26 7.08
CA SER A 216 -12.58 11.56 7.03
C SER A 216 -11.12 11.47 7.47
N MET A 217 -10.83 10.65 8.49
CA MET A 217 -9.47 10.37 8.95
C MET A 217 -8.64 9.67 7.86
N ILE A 218 -9.20 8.66 7.17
CA ILE A 218 -8.54 7.98 6.04
C ILE A 218 -8.17 8.99 4.94
N LEU A 219 -9.12 9.85 4.56
CA LEU A 219 -8.87 10.89 3.53
C LEU A 219 -7.78 11.87 3.98
N TRP A 220 -7.79 12.27 5.25
CA TRP A 220 -6.76 13.12 5.82
C TRP A 220 -5.39 12.44 5.83
N MET A 221 -5.29 11.17 6.22
CA MET A 221 -4.05 10.40 6.16
C MET A 221 -3.50 10.32 4.74
N MET A 222 -4.37 10.10 3.74
CA MET A 222 -3.96 10.08 2.33
C MET A 222 -3.48 11.45 1.84
N ALA A 223 -4.17 12.53 2.21
CA ALA A 223 -3.76 13.88 1.89
C ALA A 223 -2.41 14.23 2.55
N PHE A 224 -2.24 13.87 3.82
CA PHE A 224 -0.99 14.04 4.55
C PHE A 224 0.14 13.25 3.88
N TYR A 225 -0.09 11.98 3.55
CA TYR A 225 0.90 11.14 2.90
C TYR A 225 1.32 11.71 1.54
N ASN A 226 0.35 12.08 0.69
CA ASN A 226 0.61 12.71 -0.61
C ASN A 226 1.46 13.98 -0.49
N HIS A 227 1.19 14.82 0.51
CA HIS A 227 1.95 16.05 0.72
C HIS A 227 3.41 15.80 1.12
N HIS A 228 3.70 14.67 1.77
CA HIS A 228 5.03 14.32 2.26
C HIS A 228 5.79 13.35 1.33
N LEU A 229 5.23 13.00 0.18
CA LEU A 229 5.94 12.22 -0.83
C LEU A 229 7.09 13.06 -1.41
N SER A 230 8.32 12.58 -1.22
CA SER A 230 9.53 13.30 -1.66
C SER A 230 9.99 12.89 -3.06
N PHE A 231 9.65 11.67 -3.51
CA PHE A 231 10.18 11.08 -4.76
C PHE A 231 9.14 10.94 -5.88
N TYR A 232 7.86 11.14 -5.56
CA TYR A 232 6.74 10.97 -6.47
C TYR A 232 5.81 12.15 -6.36
N ASP A 233 5.19 12.54 -7.48
CA ASP A 233 4.25 13.67 -7.53
C ASP A 233 3.01 13.41 -6.64
N ASP A 234 2.53 12.16 -6.63
CA ASP A 234 1.41 11.71 -5.82
C ASP A 234 1.44 10.17 -5.63
N TYR A 235 0.56 9.66 -4.76
CA TYR A 235 0.40 8.23 -4.50
C TYR A 235 0.07 7.42 -5.77
N PHE A 236 -0.63 7.99 -6.72
CA PHE A 236 -0.98 7.31 -7.97
C PHE A 236 0.25 7.14 -8.88
N GLY A 237 1.10 8.16 -9.00
CA GLY A 237 2.39 8.10 -9.65
C GLY A 237 3.28 7.03 -9.02
N MET A 238 3.24 6.92 -7.69
CA MET A 238 3.92 5.87 -6.93
C MET A 238 3.40 4.47 -7.29
N LEU A 239 2.08 4.24 -7.31
CA LEU A 239 1.46 2.97 -7.74
C LEU A 239 1.83 2.61 -9.19
N ARG A 240 1.77 3.58 -10.11
CA ARG A 240 2.13 3.37 -11.51
C ARG A 240 3.59 2.92 -11.64
N ARG A 241 4.51 3.58 -10.91
CA ARG A 241 5.94 3.20 -10.89
C ARG A 241 6.12 1.78 -10.35
N PHE A 242 5.40 1.43 -9.28
CA PHE A 242 5.42 0.09 -8.72
C PHE A 242 5.03 -0.97 -9.76
N PHE A 243 3.94 -0.78 -10.49
CA PHE A 243 3.52 -1.74 -11.53
C PHE A 243 4.54 -1.88 -12.66
N VAL A 244 5.13 -0.77 -13.11
CA VAL A 244 6.18 -0.80 -14.14
C VAL A 244 7.38 -1.62 -13.66
N LEU A 245 7.88 -1.37 -12.44
CA LEU A 245 8.99 -2.10 -11.86
C LEU A 245 8.65 -3.57 -11.60
N PHE A 246 7.43 -3.86 -11.15
CA PHE A 246 6.93 -5.22 -10.95
C PHE A 246 6.99 -6.03 -12.24
N VAL A 247 6.46 -5.49 -13.34
CA VAL A 247 6.47 -6.14 -14.65
C VAL A 247 7.92 -6.29 -15.16
N GLN A 248 8.73 -5.24 -15.06
CA GLN A 248 10.13 -5.29 -15.49
C GLN A 248 10.92 -6.38 -14.76
N ARG A 249 10.76 -6.50 -13.44
CA ARG A 249 11.55 -7.41 -12.59
C ARG A 249 11.03 -8.85 -12.57
N TYR A 250 9.72 -9.05 -12.60
CA TYR A 250 9.14 -10.40 -12.43
C TYR A 250 8.63 -11.02 -13.74
N VAL A 251 8.32 -10.21 -14.76
CA VAL A 251 7.75 -10.70 -16.03
C VAL A 251 8.74 -10.60 -17.18
N LEU A 252 9.49 -9.49 -17.27
CA LEU A 252 10.37 -9.21 -18.40
C LEU A 252 11.85 -9.54 -18.15
N GLU A 253 12.29 -9.67 -16.89
CA GLU A 253 13.69 -9.96 -16.54
C GLU A 253 14.13 -11.32 -17.11
N ARG A 254 15.31 -11.33 -17.76
CA ARG A 254 15.97 -12.52 -18.29
C ARG A 254 17.26 -12.76 -17.51
N PRO A 255 17.54 -13.97 -17.01
CA PRO A 255 16.75 -15.20 -17.15
C PRO A 255 15.46 -15.19 -16.29
N ILE A 256 14.41 -15.85 -16.80
CA ILE A 256 13.13 -15.95 -16.08
C ILE A 256 13.37 -16.74 -14.79
N ARG A 257 13.02 -16.14 -13.65
CA ARG A 257 13.10 -16.81 -12.35
C ARG A 257 11.96 -17.83 -12.23
N PRO A 258 12.23 -19.10 -11.86
CA PRO A 258 11.20 -20.14 -11.82
C PRO A 258 9.99 -19.79 -10.93
N MET A 259 10.22 -19.09 -9.81
CA MET A 259 9.14 -18.68 -8.91
C MET A 259 8.17 -17.68 -9.55
N SER A 260 8.63 -16.83 -10.48
CA SER A 260 7.77 -15.91 -11.22
C SER A 260 6.77 -16.65 -12.10
N LEU A 261 7.16 -17.82 -12.67
CA LEU A 261 6.28 -18.64 -13.50
C LEU A 261 5.14 -19.27 -12.71
N LEU A 262 5.37 -19.61 -11.43
CA LEU A 262 4.34 -20.16 -10.54
C LEU A 262 3.41 -19.05 -9.99
N TYR A 263 3.95 -17.86 -9.78
CA TYR A 263 3.20 -16.73 -9.25
C TYR A 263 2.07 -16.29 -10.19
N VAL A 264 2.36 -16.12 -11.49
CA VAL A 264 1.38 -15.54 -12.44
C VAL A 264 0.07 -16.36 -12.53
N PRO A 265 0.09 -17.69 -12.72
CA PRO A 265 -1.13 -18.50 -12.72
C PRO A 265 -1.87 -18.46 -11.37
N SER A 266 -1.14 -18.49 -10.25
CA SER A 266 -1.71 -18.42 -8.91
C SER A 266 -2.44 -17.09 -8.68
N PHE A 267 -1.85 -15.99 -9.15
CA PHE A 267 -2.45 -14.66 -9.08
C PHE A 267 -3.74 -14.57 -9.90
N PHE A 268 -3.73 -15.02 -11.16
CA PHE A 268 -4.94 -15.02 -11.99
C PHE A 268 -6.02 -15.97 -11.46
N TYR A 269 -5.64 -17.11 -10.91
CA TYR A 269 -6.57 -18.02 -10.24
C TYR A 269 -7.24 -17.35 -9.04
N SER A 270 -6.45 -16.65 -8.20
CA SER A 270 -6.95 -15.89 -7.05
C SER A 270 -7.92 -14.77 -7.49
N LEU A 271 -7.56 -13.99 -8.51
CA LEU A 271 -8.45 -12.97 -9.08
C LEU A 271 -9.77 -13.57 -9.59
N ARG A 272 -9.71 -14.71 -10.26
CA ARG A 272 -10.91 -15.43 -10.74
C ARG A 272 -11.79 -15.88 -9.57
N LEU A 273 -11.20 -16.41 -8.50
CA LEU A 273 -11.94 -16.82 -7.31
C LEU A 273 -12.57 -15.62 -6.59
N THR A 274 -11.83 -14.53 -6.43
CA THR A 274 -12.37 -13.27 -5.89
C THR A 274 -13.56 -12.80 -6.72
N TRP A 275 -13.40 -12.72 -8.05
CA TRP A 275 -14.48 -12.31 -8.95
C TRP A 275 -15.71 -13.19 -8.83
N LYS A 276 -15.51 -14.52 -8.77
CA LYS A 276 -16.60 -15.49 -8.55
C LYS A 276 -17.29 -15.23 -7.22
N ALA A 277 -16.55 -15.04 -6.12
CA ALA A 277 -17.12 -14.75 -4.80
C ALA A 277 -18.01 -13.51 -4.76
N PHE A 278 -17.68 -12.46 -5.53
CA PHE A 278 -18.52 -11.26 -5.63
C PHE A 278 -19.75 -11.42 -6.55
N ARG A 279 -19.74 -12.40 -7.47
CA ARG A 279 -20.83 -12.62 -8.43
C ARG A 279 -21.74 -13.81 -8.12
N SER A 280 -21.32 -14.74 -7.26
CA SER A 280 -22.11 -15.93 -6.94
C SER A 280 -23.49 -15.56 -6.40
N PRO A 281 -24.59 -16.06 -7.00
CA PRO A 281 -25.92 -15.89 -6.46
C PRO A 281 -26.08 -16.70 -5.17
N PRO A 282 -26.94 -16.25 -4.23
CA PRO A 282 -27.09 -16.84 -2.89
C PRO A 282 -27.78 -18.21 -2.88
N GLU A 283 -28.26 -18.66 -4.04
CA GLU A 283 -29.04 -19.88 -4.22
C GLU A 283 -28.13 -21.10 -4.44
N LEU A 284 -26.86 -20.90 -4.83
CA LEU A 284 -25.92 -21.97 -5.17
C LEU A 284 -25.02 -22.44 -4.01
N ASP A 285 -25.20 -21.92 -2.79
CA ASP A 285 -24.32 -22.23 -1.65
C ASP A 285 -24.76 -23.48 -0.84
N ASP A 286 -25.82 -24.19 -1.26
CA ASP A 286 -26.38 -25.37 -0.57
C ASP A 286 -26.16 -26.72 -1.29
N GLU A 287 -25.36 -26.76 -2.37
CA GLU A 287 -24.90 -28.01 -3.02
C GLU A 287 -23.40 -28.25 -2.77
#